data_AF-A0A2N3ALC3-F1
#
_entry.id   AF-A0A2N3ALC3-F1
#
_cell.length_a   1.000
_cell.length_b   1.000
_cell.length_c   1.000
_cell.angle_alpha   90.00
_cell.angle_beta   90.00
_cell.angle_gamma   90.00
#
_symmetry.space_group_name_H-M   'P 1'
#
loop_
_entity.id
_entity.type
_entity.pdbx_description
1 polymer ?
#
loop_
_entity_poly.entity_id
_entity_poly.type
_entity_poly.pdbx_seq_one_letter_code
_entity_poly.pdbx_strand_id
1 'polypeptide(L)'
;MVIGFLGWNFFNFIFSSNFCNIEEVIIKGNDCLSEDEIFYKSGIQLGKNIFKLDLKKSIDSLKQEPRIKEVEIKRVIPNKIIISLKERKAAAIVHIGEEYFFSTKEGIVLSKIDRPEEGFALPLLSGLEIDEIKIGEIIDKPEFRTALESINSAEVILPKRFCRVEILSPDDFMICNKDDTLK
;
A
#
# COMPACT_ATOMS: atom_id res chain seq x y z
N MET A 1 -20.74 15.89 -45.89
CA MET A 1 -20.31 17.20 -45.34
C MET A 1 -20.97 17.49 -43.98
N VAL A 2 -22.30 17.36 -43.85
CA VAL A 2 -23.05 17.60 -42.59
C VAL A 2 -22.62 16.69 -41.42
N ILE A 3 -22.37 15.40 -41.69
CA ILE A 3 -21.93 14.44 -40.66
C ILE A 3 -20.58 14.84 -40.04
N GLY A 4 -19.65 15.33 -40.87
CA GLY A 4 -18.35 15.83 -40.40
C GLY A 4 -18.46 17.09 -39.56
N PHE A 5 -19.38 17.99 -39.90
CA PHE A 5 -19.62 19.23 -39.16
C PHE A 5 -20.26 18.97 -37.79
N LEU A 6 -21.24 18.06 -37.71
CA LEU A 6 -21.85 17.65 -36.45
C LEU A 6 -20.84 16.94 -35.54
N GLY A 7 -20.01 16.05 -36.09
CA GLY A 7 -18.94 15.39 -35.35
C GLY A 7 -17.89 16.37 -34.81
N TRP A 8 -17.49 17.36 -35.62
CA TRP A 8 -16.52 18.39 -35.21
C TRP A 8 -17.03 19.27 -34.06
N ASN A 9 -18.30 19.69 -34.12
CA ASN A 9 -18.90 20.49 -33.05
C ASN A 9 -19.07 19.69 -31.76
N PHE A 10 -19.50 18.42 -31.86
CA PHE A 10 -19.62 17.52 -30.72
C PHE A 10 -18.26 17.24 -30.06
N PHE A 11 -17.22 17.01 -30.87
CA PHE A 11 -15.85 16.87 -30.38
C PHE A 11 -15.40 18.11 -29.60
N ASN A 12 -15.55 19.31 -30.18
CA ASN A 12 -15.19 20.55 -29.48
C ASN A 12 -15.99 20.75 -28.18
N PHE A 13 -17.27 20.39 -28.17
CA PHE A 13 -18.09 20.45 -26.96
C PHE A 13 -17.52 19.56 -25.85
N ILE A 14 -17.19 18.30 -26.14
CA ILE A 14 -16.64 17.36 -25.14
C ILE A 14 -15.30 17.84 -24.56
N PHE A 15 -14.43 18.43 -25.38
CA PHE A 15 -13.08 18.81 -24.97
C PHE A 15 -12.95 20.23 -24.39
N SER A 16 -13.96 21.09 -24.57
CA SER A 16 -13.91 22.50 -24.18
C SER A 16 -15.04 22.93 -23.24
N SER A 17 -16.08 22.10 -23.07
CA SER A 17 -17.18 22.37 -22.15
C SER A 17 -16.83 21.99 -20.71
N ASN A 18 -17.36 22.78 -19.76
CA ASN A 18 -17.31 22.46 -18.34
C ASN A 18 -18.15 21.22 -17.98
N PHE A 19 -19.08 20.80 -18.85
CA PHE A 19 -19.94 19.62 -18.64
C PHE A 19 -19.14 18.32 -18.46
N CYS A 20 -17.93 18.25 -19.04
CA CYS A 20 -17.05 17.08 -18.93
C CYS A 20 -15.91 17.31 -17.92
N ASN A 21 -16.02 18.31 -17.04
CA ASN A 21 -15.07 18.50 -15.97
C ASN A 21 -15.32 17.49 -14.85
N ILE A 22 -14.25 17.05 -14.21
CA ILE A 22 -14.33 16.15 -13.06
C ILE A 22 -14.93 16.92 -11.88
N GLU A 23 -16.08 16.48 -11.41
CA GLU A 23 -16.78 17.06 -10.26
C GLU A 23 -16.65 16.17 -9.02
N GLU A 24 -16.45 14.87 -9.21
CA GLU A 24 -16.42 13.90 -8.12
C GLU A 24 -15.34 12.83 -8.36
N VAL A 25 -14.62 12.50 -7.30
CA VAL A 25 -13.71 11.34 -7.26
C VAL A 25 -14.15 10.44 -6.12
N ILE A 26 -14.49 9.20 -6.45
CA ILE A 26 -14.91 8.18 -5.49
C ILE A 26 -13.77 7.21 -5.29
N ILE A 27 -13.34 7.03 -4.05
CA ILE A 27 -12.25 6.12 -3.68
C ILE A 27 -12.86 4.88 -3.00
N LYS A 28 -12.34 3.70 -3.33
CA LYS A 28 -12.84 2.42 -2.81
C LYS A 28 -11.70 1.46 -2.52
N GLY A 29 -11.85 0.66 -1.47
CA GLY A 29 -10.91 -0.41 -1.10
C GLY A 29 -9.72 0.08 -0.29
N ASN A 30 -9.80 1.29 0.26
CA ASN A 30 -8.86 1.80 1.25
C ASN A 30 -9.27 1.37 2.66
N ASP A 31 -8.28 0.93 3.43
CA ASP A 31 -8.44 0.48 4.81
C ASP A 31 -7.56 1.33 5.73
N CYS A 32 -6.28 1.48 5.38
CA CYS A 32 -5.30 2.22 6.16
C CYS A 32 -5.01 3.60 5.57
N LEU A 33 -5.01 3.75 4.24
CA LEU A 33 -4.83 5.05 3.60
C LEU A 33 -6.14 5.85 3.64
N SER A 34 -6.03 7.15 3.91
CA SER A 34 -7.18 8.05 3.85
C SER A 34 -7.56 8.38 2.42
N GLU A 35 -8.84 8.68 2.18
CA GLU A 35 -9.31 9.13 0.87
C GLU A 35 -8.58 10.39 0.42
N ASP A 36 -8.31 11.34 1.32
CA ASP A 36 -7.59 12.58 1.02
C ASP A 36 -6.14 12.31 0.57
N GLU A 37 -5.45 11.38 1.23
CA GLU A 37 -4.09 11.00 0.86
C GLU A 37 -4.05 10.34 -0.52
N ILE A 38 -4.99 9.43 -0.80
CA ILE A 38 -5.10 8.77 -2.10
C ILE A 38 -5.47 9.80 -3.19
N PHE A 39 -6.42 10.70 -2.91
CA PHE A 39 -6.81 11.75 -3.83
C PHE A 39 -5.62 12.65 -4.16
N TYR A 40 -4.88 13.10 -3.16
CA TYR A 40 -3.68 13.92 -3.34
C TYR A 40 -2.62 13.19 -4.16
N LYS A 41 -2.26 11.94 -3.80
CA LYS A 41 -1.26 11.14 -4.52
C LYS A 41 -1.69 10.78 -5.94
N SER A 42 -2.99 10.71 -6.22
CA SER A 42 -3.49 10.45 -7.58
C SER A 42 -3.16 11.56 -8.57
N GLY A 43 -2.96 12.80 -8.09
CA GLY A 43 -2.75 13.97 -8.92
C GLY A 43 -3.97 14.38 -9.76
N ILE A 44 -5.14 13.77 -9.51
CA ILE A 44 -6.40 14.15 -10.16
C ILE A 44 -6.87 15.49 -9.63
N GLN A 45 -7.30 16.37 -10.53
CA GLN A 45 -7.77 17.71 -10.17
C GLN A 45 -9.24 17.87 -10.53
N LEU A 46 -10.04 18.28 -9.55
CA LEU A 46 -11.42 18.70 -9.80
C LEU A 46 -11.45 19.91 -10.74
N GLY A 47 -12.53 20.03 -11.52
CA GLY A 47 -12.70 21.09 -12.51
C GLY A 47 -11.87 20.93 -13.79
N LYS A 48 -11.05 19.88 -13.93
CA LYS A 48 -10.35 19.55 -15.18
C LYS A 48 -11.17 18.61 -16.03
N ASN A 49 -11.03 18.74 -17.35
CA ASN A 49 -11.75 17.89 -18.30
C ASN A 49 -11.34 16.42 -18.16
N ILE A 50 -12.31 15.54 -17.95
CA ILE A 50 -12.13 14.10 -17.70
C ILE A 50 -11.42 13.36 -18.84
N PHE A 51 -11.61 13.82 -20.09
CA PHE A 51 -10.99 13.22 -21.28
C PHE A 51 -9.54 13.66 -21.46
N LYS A 52 -9.13 14.77 -20.85
CA LYS A 52 -7.74 15.25 -20.83
C LYS A 52 -6.91 14.65 -19.70
N LEU A 53 -7.55 13.99 -18.72
CA LEU A 53 -6.86 13.33 -17.62
C LEU A 53 -6.01 12.16 -18.15
N ASP A 54 -4.73 12.12 -17.80
CA ASP A 54 -3.88 10.95 -18.03
C ASP A 54 -4.07 9.94 -16.90
N LEU A 55 -4.88 8.90 -17.17
CA LEU A 55 -5.13 7.82 -16.20
C LEU A 55 -3.85 7.03 -15.90
N LYS A 56 -2.97 6.83 -16.88
CA LYS A 56 -1.75 6.05 -16.68
C LYS A 56 -0.84 6.77 -15.70
N LYS A 57 -0.63 8.07 -15.89
CA LYS A 57 0.14 8.90 -14.95
C LYS A 57 -0.43 8.85 -13.53
N SER A 58 -1.76 8.92 -13.40
CA SER A 58 -2.43 8.86 -12.10
C SER A 58 -2.27 7.49 -11.43
N ILE A 59 -2.39 6.41 -12.21
CA ILE A 59 -2.14 5.02 -11.76
C ILE A 59 -0.69 4.85 -11.32
N ASP A 60 0.27 5.31 -12.13
CA ASP A 60 1.69 5.16 -11.86
C ASP A 60 2.10 5.96 -10.61
N SER A 61 1.51 7.14 -10.40
CA SER A 61 1.68 7.94 -9.19
C SER A 61 1.20 7.19 -7.94
N LEU A 62 0.01 6.61 -7.98
CA LEU A 62 -0.52 5.81 -6.87
C LEU A 62 0.30 4.54 -6.61
N LYS A 63 0.84 3.90 -7.64
CA LYS A 63 1.69 2.71 -7.48
C LYS A 63 3.03 2.98 -6.79
N GLN A 64 3.45 4.23 -6.68
CA GLN A 64 4.63 4.59 -5.89
C GLN A 64 4.39 4.45 -4.39
N GLU A 65 3.12 4.42 -3.94
CA GLU A 65 2.77 4.18 -2.55
C GLU A 65 2.96 2.70 -2.18
N PRO A 66 3.91 2.35 -1.29
CA PRO A 66 4.19 0.96 -0.92
C PRO A 66 3.02 0.23 -0.29
N ARG A 67 2.04 0.94 0.28
CA ARG A 67 0.79 0.30 0.74
C ARG A 67 -0.15 -0.13 -0.38
N ILE A 68 -0.06 0.42 -1.59
CA ILE A 68 -0.99 0.10 -2.69
C ILE A 68 -0.50 -1.12 -3.49
N LYS A 69 -1.17 -2.27 -3.34
CA LYS A 69 -0.86 -3.51 -4.08
C LYS A 69 -1.34 -3.43 -5.53
N GLU A 70 -2.59 -3.05 -5.71
CA GLU A 70 -3.26 -2.96 -7.01
C GLU A 70 -4.07 -1.67 -7.05
N VAL A 71 -4.17 -1.05 -8.22
CA VAL A 71 -4.96 0.15 -8.45
C VAL A 71 -5.61 0.11 -9.82
N GLU A 72 -6.86 0.54 -9.88
CA GLU A 72 -7.65 0.70 -11.09
C GLU A 72 -8.35 2.06 -11.04
N ILE A 73 -8.22 2.84 -12.12
CA ILE A 73 -8.93 4.12 -12.25
C ILE A 73 -9.86 4.05 -13.45
N LYS A 74 -11.14 4.32 -13.22
CA LYS A 74 -12.20 4.32 -14.24
C LYS A 74 -12.85 5.69 -14.35
N ARG A 75 -13.15 6.09 -15.59
CA ARG A 75 -14.01 7.24 -15.88
C ARG A 75 -15.46 6.81 -15.85
N VAL A 76 -16.28 7.52 -15.09
CA VAL A 76 -17.73 7.44 -15.14
C VAL A 76 -18.21 8.76 -15.73
N ILE A 77 -18.50 8.72 -17.03
CA ILE A 77 -18.84 9.88 -17.84
C ILE A 77 -20.18 10.47 -17.37
N PRO A 78 -20.34 11.82 -17.38
CA PRO A 78 -19.40 12.79 -17.95
C PRO A 78 -18.36 13.37 -16.98
N ASN A 79 -18.49 13.19 -15.68
CA ASN A 79 -17.85 14.07 -14.68
C ASN A 79 -17.29 13.34 -13.44
N LYS A 80 -17.25 12.00 -13.40
CA LYS A 80 -16.80 11.26 -12.22
C LYS A 80 -15.61 10.37 -12.49
N ILE A 81 -14.72 10.24 -11.52
CA ILE A 81 -13.66 9.23 -11.49
C ILE A 81 -13.92 8.26 -10.35
N ILE A 82 -13.72 6.96 -10.60
CA ILE A 82 -13.66 5.94 -9.55
C ILE A 82 -12.23 5.43 -9.47
N ILE A 83 -11.63 5.53 -8.29
CA ILE A 83 -10.35 4.90 -7.95
C ILE A 83 -10.67 3.70 -7.07
N SER A 84 -10.40 2.50 -7.58
CA SER A 84 -10.48 1.26 -6.83
C SER A 84 -9.06 0.78 -6.53
N LEU A 85 -8.78 0.49 -5.27
CA LEU A 85 -7.46 0.01 -4.85
C LEU A 85 -7.56 -1.21 -3.95
N LYS A 86 -6.43 -1.89 -3.80
CA LYS A 86 -6.23 -2.98 -2.86
C LYS A 86 -4.96 -2.70 -2.09
N GLU A 87 -5.08 -2.58 -0.78
CA GLU A 87 -3.92 -2.35 0.08
C GLU A 87 -3.16 -3.65 0.39
N ARG A 88 -1.84 -3.51 0.57
CA ARG A 88 -0.98 -4.55 1.14
C ARG A 88 -1.27 -4.63 2.63
N LYS A 89 -1.37 -5.85 3.15
CA LYS A 89 -1.57 -6.09 4.59
C LYS A 89 -0.22 -6.18 5.30
N ALA A 90 -0.09 -5.49 6.42
CA ALA A 90 1.01 -5.71 7.34
C ALA A 90 0.89 -7.11 7.95
N ALA A 91 2.01 -7.80 8.05
CA ALA A 91 2.11 -9.16 8.57
C ALA A 91 3.15 -9.29 9.70
N ALA A 92 4.13 -8.41 9.75
CA ALA A 92 5.11 -8.36 10.83
C ALA A 92 5.52 -6.91 11.10
N ILE A 93 6.03 -6.69 12.31
CA ILE A 93 6.81 -5.52 12.67
C ILE A 93 8.27 -5.92 12.62
N VAL A 94 9.12 -5.09 12.02
CA VAL A 94 10.56 -5.35 11.91
C VAL A 94 11.30 -4.23 12.62
N HIS A 95 12.22 -4.59 13.50
CA HIS A 95 13.11 -3.68 14.20
C HIS A 95 14.49 -3.68 13.54
N ILE A 96 14.89 -2.54 13.00
CA ILE A 96 16.16 -2.33 12.29
C ILE A 96 16.81 -1.07 12.87
N GLY A 97 18.01 -1.20 13.42
CA GLY A 97 18.67 -0.11 14.14
C GLY A 97 17.84 0.33 15.35
N GLU A 98 17.38 1.59 15.34
CA GLU A 98 16.49 2.18 16.35
C GLU A 98 15.05 2.37 15.85
N GLU A 99 14.74 1.89 14.65
CA GLU A 99 13.48 2.16 13.97
C GLU A 99 12.65 0.88 13.83
N TYR A 100 11.32 1.07 13.79
CA TYR A 100 10.36 0.00 13.58
C TYR A 100 9.61 0.21 12.27
N PHE A 101 9.33 -0.88 11.57
CA PHE A 101 8.64 -0.84 10.30
C PHE A 101 7.55 -1.91 10.22
N PHE A 102 6.43 -1.59 9.56
CA PHE A 102 5.52 -2.64 9.10
C PHE A 102 6.08 -3.31 7.85
N SER A 103 6.01 -4.64 7.81
CA SER A 103 6.38 -5.44 6.65
C SER A 103 5.27 -6.40 6.24
N THR A 104 5.19 -6.72 4.95
CA THR A 104 4.24 -7.71 4.40
C THR A 104 4.74 -9.14 4.59
N LYS A 105 3.90 -10.13 4.23
CA LYS A 105 4.28 -11.56 4.24
C LYS A 105 5.42 -11.88 3.28
N GLU A 106 5.64 -11.02 2.28
CA GLU A 106 6.70 -11.11 1.29
C GLU A 106 7.95 -10.29 1.68
N GLY A 107 7.92 -9.61 2.84
CA GLY A 107 9.03 -8.81 3.31
C GLY A 107 9.11 -7.38 2.77
N ILE A 108 8.04 -6.87 2.14
CA ILE A 108 7.99 -5.49 1.64
C ILE A 108 7.76 -4.52 2.80
N VAL A 109 8.62 -3.53 2.94
CA VAL A 109 8.51 -2.48 3.96
C VAL A 109 7.41 -1.48 3.58
N LEU A 110 6.40 -1.32 4.44
CA LEU A 110 5.21 -0.52 4.15
C LEU A 110 5.28 0.89 4.71
N SER A 111 5.74 1.05 5.95
CA SER A 111 5.82 2.34 6.64
C SER A 111 6.64 2.23 7.92
N LYS A 112 7.27 3.33 8.32
CA LYS A 112 7.87 3.47 9.65
C LYS A 112 6.78 3.60 10.72
N ILE A 113 7.05 3.10 11.92
CA ILE A 113 6.25 3.31 13.13
C ILE A 113 7.15 3.80 14.26
N ASP A 114 6.63 4.66 15.13
CA ASP A 114 7.41 5.21 16.24
C ASP A 114 7.68 4.16 17.33
N ARG A 115 6.68 3.31 17.59
CA ARG A 115 6.78 2.19 18.52
C ARG A 115 5.77 1.10 18.18
N PRO A 116 6.09 -0.17 18.41
CA PRO A 116 5.09 -1.22 18.40
C PRO A 116 4.12 -0.99 19.58
N GLU A 117 2.88 -0.60 19.30
CA GLU A 117 1.88 -0.45 20.35
C GLU A 117 1.55 -1.80 20.99
N GLU A 118 1.34 -1.81 22.30
CA GLU A 118 0.87 -2.95 23.09
C GLU A 118 -0.58 -3.31 22.72
N GLY A 119 -0.75 -3.89 21.53
CA GLY A 119 -2.07 -4.11 20.94
C GLY A 119 -2.00 -4.62 19.50
N PHE A 120 -0.89 -4.38 18.80
CA PHE A 120 -0.67 -5.02 17.51
C PHE A 120 -0.56 -6.53 17.70
N ALA A 121 -1.47 -7.26 17.06
CA ALA A 121 -1.42 -8.73 16.98
C ALA A 121 -0.35 -9.22 15.98
N LEU A 122 0.57 -8.34 15.56
CA LEU A 122 1.61 -8.65 14.60
C LEU A 122 2.90 -9.05 15.33
N PRO A 123 3.59 -10.09 14.87
CA PRO A 123 4.86 -10.51 15.43
C PRO A 123 5.95 -9.46 15.21
N LEU A 124 6.86 -9.36 16.18
CA LEU A 124 8.01 -8.46 16.14
C LEU A 124 9.27 -9.25 15.78
N LEU A 125 9.89 -8.92 14.65
CA LEU A 125 11.18 -9.43 14.19
C LEU A 125 12.29 -8.47 14.57
N SER A 126 13.34 -8.98 15.20
CA SER A 126 14.50 -8.21 15.67
C SER A 126 15.81 -8.98 15.47
N GLY A 127 16.96 -8.31 15.59
CA GLY A 127 18.28 -8.93 15.41
C GLY A 127 18.79 -8.94 13.97
N LEU A 128 18.23 -8.11 13.09
CA LEU A 128 18.68 -8.00 11.70
C LEU A 128 19.88 -7.05 11.58
N GLU A 129 20.96 -7.51 10.96
CA GLU A 129 22.08 -6.68 10.54
C GLU A 129 21.79 -6.06 9.16
N ILE A 130 21.11 -4.91 9.18
CA ILE A 130 20.77 -4.11 8.00
C ILE A 130 21.18 -2.66 8.28
N ASP A 131 22.02 -2.10 7.42
CA ASP A 131 22.54 -0.73 7.58
C ASP A 131 21.46 0.33 7.34
N GLU A 132 20.68 0.19 6.26
CA GLU A 132 19.60 1.09 5.90
C GLU A 132 18.52 0.32 5.15
N ILE A 133 17.26 0.69 5.36
CA ILE A 133 16.11 0.13 4.63
C ILE A 133 15.17 1.26 4.22
N LYS A 134 14.65 1.21 2.99
CA LYS A 134 13.69 2.22 2.51
C LYS A 134 12.29 1.65 2.44
N ILE A 135 11.30 2.54 2.62
CA ILE A 135 9.89 2.20 2.45
C ILE A 135 9.67 1.79 0.98
N GLY A 136 9.03 0.64 0.77
CA GLY A 136 8.82 0.01 -0.53
C GLY A 136 9.87 -1.01 -0.93
N GLU A 137 10.99 -1.11 -0.21
CA GLU A 137 12.01 -2.13 -0.45
C GLU A 137 11.62 -3.48 0.15
N ILE A 138 12.19 -4.54 -0.43
CA ILE A 138 12.08 -5.90 0.09
C ILE A 138 13.29 -6.15 0.98
N ILE A 139 13.06 -6.67 2.18
CA ILE A 139 14.14 -7.14 3.05
C ILE A 139 14.72 -8.44 2.47
N ASP A 140 15.82 -8.33 1.74
CA ASP A 140 16.48 -9.45 1.06
C ASP A 140 17.60 -10.05 1.93
N LYS A 141 17.21 -10.66 3.04
CA LYS A 141 18.11 -11.36 3.97
C LYS A 141 17.63 -12.78 4.19
N PRO A 142 18.48 -13.82 4.04
CA PRO A 142 18.05 -15.21 4.22
C PRO A 142 17.54 -15.47 5.64
N GLU A 143 18.18 -14.88 6.65
CA GLU A 143 17.79 -14.99 8.05
C GLU A 143 16.37 -14.45 8.28
N PHE A 144 16.08 -13.30 7.66
CA PHE A 144 14.76 -12.67 7.70
C PHE A 144 13.69 -13.54 7.03
N ARG A 145 14.01 -14.11 5.86
CA ARG A 145 13.08 -14.99 5.12
C ARG A 145 12.70 -16.21 5.96
N THR A 146 13.68 -16.89 6.53
CA THR A 146 13.46 -18.07 7.39
C THR A 146 12.60 -17.72 8.61
N ALA A 147 12.90 -16.60 9.27
CA ALA A 147 12.12 -16.14 10.42
C ALA A 147 10.67 -15.78 10.03
N LEU A 148 10.49 -15.09 8.91
CA LEU A 148 9.18 -14.69 8.38
C LEU A 148 8.34 -15.91 7.93
N GLU A 149 8.96 -16.92 7.32
CA GLU A 149 8.30 -18.19 6.96
C GLU A 149 7.83 -18.96 8.19
N SER A 150 8.67 -19.01 9.23
CA SER A 150 8.33 -19.63 10.52
C SER A 150 7.13 -18.94 11.17
N ILE A 151 7.13 -17.61 11.16
CA ILE A 151 6.00 -16.78 11.62
C ILE A 151 4.73 -17.04 10.81
N ASN A 152 4.82 -16.97 9.48
CA ASN A 152 3.67 -17.16 8.60
C ASN A 152 3.03 -18.53 8.79
N SER A 153 3.85 -19.56 8.99
CA SER A 153 3.40 -20.93 9.29
C SER A 153 2.74 -21.03 10.67
N ALA A 154 3.33 -20.39 11.68
CA ALA A 154 2.78 -20.35 13.03
C ALA A 154 1.44 -19.60 13.11
N GLU A 155 1.26 -18.51 12.36
CA GLU A 155 0.01 -17.74 12.31
C GLU A 155 -1.17 -18.58 11.80
N VAL A 156 -0.93 -19.48 10.84
CA VAL A 156 -1.95 -20.42 10.32
C VAL A 156 -2.42 -21.39 11.41
N ILE A 157 -1.52 -21.81 12.30
CA ILE A 157 -1.78 -22.80 13.34
C ILE A 157 -2.32 -22.14 14.61
N LEU A 158 -1.84 -20.94 14.94
CA LEU A 158 -2.14 -20.21 16.19
C LEU A 158 -2.53 -18.75 15.87
N PRO A 159 -3.71 -18.53 15.26
CA PRO A 159 -4.15 -17.18 14.95
C PRO A 159 -4.30 -16.35 16.24
N LYS A 160 -3.78 -15.11 16.21
CA LYS A 160 -3.88 -14.08 17.27
C LYS A 160 -3.02 -14.28 18.52
N ARG A 161 -1.92 -15.02 18.47
CA ARG A 161 -0.87 -14.91 19.50
C ARG A 161 0.25 -13.98 19.03
N PHE A 162 0.56 -12.98 19.84
CA PHE A 162 1.71 -12.11 19.61
C PHE A 162 2.98 -12.90 19.90
N CYS A 163 3.83 -13.04 18.89
CA CYS A 163 5.12 -13.73 19.00
C CYS A 163 6.25 -12.73 18.70
N ARG A 164 7.20 -12.58 19.62
CA ARG A 164 8.46 -11.88 19.37
C ARG A 164 9.45 -12.91 18.82
N VAL A 165 10.09 -12.59 17.71
CA VAL A 165 11.14 -13.41 17.11
C VAL A 165 12.43 -12.60 17.08
N GLU A 166 13.44 -13.15 17.75
CA GLU A 166 14.77 -12.55 17.83
C GLU A 166 15.74 -13.44 17.07
N ILE A 167 16.38 -12.87 16.05
CA ILE A 167 17.42 -13.53 15.26
C ILE A 167 18.72 -13.37 16.03
N LEU A 168 19.30 -14.49 16.45
CA LEU A 168 20.55 -14.52 17.23
C LEU A 168 21.76 -14.77 16.32
N SER A 169 21.57 -15.58 15.28
CA SER A 169 22.55 -15.87 14.24
C SER A 169 21.81 -16.24 12.95
N PRO A 170 22.49 -16.37 11.80
CA PRO A 170 21.82 -16.68 10.55
C PRO A 170 20.97 -17.95 10.53
N ASP A 171 21.33 -18.92 11.37
CA ASP A 171 20.65 -20.20 11.48
C ASP A 171 19.92 -20.40 12.83
N ASP A 172 20.06 -19.47 13.80
CA ASP A 172 19.43 -19.56 15.12
C ASP A 172 18.48 -18.38 15.39
N PHE A 173 17.24 -18.73 15.74
CA PHE A 173 16.21 -17.76 16.14
C PHE A 173 15.46 -18.23 17.38
N MET A 174 15.07 -17.27 18.22
CA MET A 174 14.29 -17.49 19.43
C MET A 174 12.87 -16.95 19.23
N ILE A 175 11.86 -17.78 19.53
CA ILE A 175 10.43 -17.39 19.46
C ILE A 175 9.89 -17.26 20.89
N CYS A 176 9.48 -16.04 21.27
CA CYS A 176 8.86 -15.74 22.56
C CYS A 176 7.36 -15.45 22.37
N ASN A 177 6.50 -16.09 23.16
CA ASN A 177 5.09 -15.71 23.24
C ASN A 177 4.91 -14.54 24.23
N LYS A 178 3.77 -13.84 24.16
CA LYS A 178 3.42 -12.68 25.01
C LYS A 178 3.55 -12.90 26.53
N ASP A 179 3.60 -14.15 26.99
CA ASP A 179 3.73 -14.53 28.39
C ASP A 179 5.20 -14.63 28.88
N ASP A 180 6.20 -14.26 28.05
CA ASP A 180 7.65 -14.45 28.30
C ASP A 180 8.06 -15.90 28.62
N THR A 181 7.16 -16.88 28.46
CA THR A 181 7.48 -18.29 28.59
C THR A 181 8.09 -18.81 27.28
N LEU A 182 9.38 -19.15 27.35
CA LEU A 182 10.11 -19.93 26.35
C LEU A 182 9.41 -21.27 26.13
N LYS A 183 9.12 -21.63 24.88
CA LYS A 183 8.75 -22.99 24.49
C LYS A 183 9.59 -23.44 23.32
#